data_AF-A0A318I008-F1
#
_entry.id   AF-A0A318I008-F1
#
_cell.length_a   1.000
_cell.length_b   1.000
_cell.length_c   1.000
_cell.angle_alpha   90.00
_cell.angle_beta   90.00
_cell.angle_gamma   90.00
#
_symmetry.space_group_name_H-M   'P 1'
#
loop_
_entity.id
_entity.type
_entity.pdbx_description
1 polymer ?
#
loop_
_entity_poly.entity_id
_entity_poly.type
_entity_poly.pdbx_seq_one_letter_code
_entity_poly.pdbx_strand_id
1 'polypeptide(L)'
;KNLFERLFVDGIQLITKLKSNMKGALMSVSDRLLLRKRAIIETVNDELKNIAQVEHSRHRCFDNFIVNLLGAIAAYCLFPKKPCINVQRTIDTQLALF
;
A
#
# COMPACT_ATOMS: atom_id res chain seq x y z
N LYS A 1 20.00 -1.19 8.33
CA LYS A 1 19.42 -2.05 9.38
C LYS A 1 18.32 -1.33 10.19
N ASN A 2 18.32 0.01 10.28
CA ASN A 2 17.37 0.79 11.09
C ASN A 2 15.99 1.11 10.47
N LEU A 3 15.73 0.87 9.18
CA LEU A 3 14.46 1.32 8.57
C LEU A 3 13.25 0.54 9.09
N PHE A 4 13.38 -0.78 9.19
CA PHE A 4 12.30 -1.63 9.72
C PHE A 4 11.96 -1.23 11.16
N GLU A 5 12.99 -1.09 12.00
CA GLU A 5 12.83 -0.69 13.40
C GLU A 5 12.22 0.70 13.54
N ARG A 6 12.67 1.68 12.76
CA ARG A 6 12.10 3.04 12.77
C ARG A 6 10.63 3.06 12.37
N LEU A 7 10.29 2.43 11.24
CA LEU A 7 8.91 2.35 10.78
C LEU A 7 8.03 1.59 11.77
N PHE A 8 8.56 0.54 12.41
CA PHE A 8 7.84 -0.20 13.43
C PHE A 8 7.53 0.67 14.66
N VAL A 9 8.49 1.48 15.12
CA VAL A 9 8.28 2.46 16.21
C VAL A 9 7.22 3.51 15.81
N ASP A 10 7.18 3.90 14.54
CA ASP A 10 6.14 4.79 14.00
C ASP A 10 4.78 4.08 13.78
N GLY A 11 4.64 2.81 14.18
CA GLY A 11 3.43 2.01 14.02
C GLY A 11 3.20 1.47 12.60
N ILE A 12 4.18 1.61 11.72
CA ILE A 12 4.12 1.19 10.32
C ILE A 12 4.81 -0.17 10.18
N GLN A 13 4.02 -1.23 10.06
CA GLN A 13 4.53 -2.59 9.80
C GLN A 13 4.92 -2.76 8.32
N LEU A 14 6.19 -3.11 8.08
CA LEU A 14 6.71 -3.34 6.74
C LEU A 14 6.48 -4.80 6.28
N ILE A 15 5.65 -5.00 5.27
CA ILE A 15 5.36 -6.33 4.69
C ILE A 15 6.20 -6.54 3.42
N THR A 16 7.25 -7.36 3.50
CA THR A 16 8.18 -7.63 2.38
C THR A 16 8.60 -9.09 2.31
N LYS A 17 9.04 -9.55 1.12
CA LYS A 17 9.66 -10.87 0.97
C LYS A 17 11.05 -10.86 1.60
N LEU A 18 11.39 -11.92 2.36
CA LEU A 18 12.74 -12.12 2.88
C LEU A 18 13.73 -12.33 1.71
N LYS A 19 14.80 -11.53 1.70
CA LYS A 19 15.93 -11.65 0.76
C LYS A 19 17.12 -12.31 1.48
N SER A 20 18.03 -12.96 0.75
CA SER A 20 19.17 -13.71 1.30
C SER A 20 20.06 -12.95 2.29
N ASN A 21 20.14 -11.61 2.18
CA ASN A 21 20.95 -10.75 3.07
C ASN A 21 20.12 -10.10 4.21
N MET A 22 18.85 -10.47 4.36
CA MET A 22 18.00 -9.98 5.45
C MET A 22 18.13 -10.91 6.65
N LYS A 23 18.15 -10.33 7.85
CA LYS A 23 17.99 -11.12 9.07
C LYS A 23 16.61 -11.78 9.02
N GLY A 24 16.55 -13.09 9.24
CA GLY A 24 15.29 -13.83 9.26
C GLY A 24 14.38 -13.28 10.35
N ALA A 25 13.26 -12.68 9.95
CA ALA A 25 12.19 -12.29 10.84
C ALA A 25 11.03 -13.28 10.67
N LEU A 26 10.35 -13.63 11.77
CA LEU A 26 9.12 -14.42 11.70
C LEU A 26 8.06 -13.60 10.94
N MET A 27 7.72 -14.08 9.74
CA MET A 27 6.67 -13.49 8.93
C MET A 27 5.32 -14.12 9.31
N SER A 28 4.34 -13.28 9.61
CA SER A 28 2.98 -13.77 9.90
C SER A 28 2.37 -14.49 8.68
N VAL A 29 1.44 -15.42 8.94
CA VAL A 29 0.66 -16.09 7.90
C VAL A 29 -0.17 -15.09 7.10
N SER A 30 -0.68 -14.03 7.75
CA SER A 30 -1.41 -12.93 7.10
C SER A 30 -0.51 -12.17 6.12
N ASP A 31 0.70 -11.81 6.54
CA ASP A 31 1.70 -11.12 5.69
C ASP A 31 2.07 -11.97 4.49
N ARG A 32 2.24 -13.29 4.68
CA ARG A 32 2.50 -14.23 3.59
C ARG A 32 1.35 -14.27 2.57
N LEU A 33 0.11 -14.24 3.04
CA LEU A 33 -1.06 -14.21 2.18
C LEU A 33 -1.16 -12.89 1.40
N LEU A 34 -0.92 -11.76 2.06
CA LEU A 34 -0.90 -10.43 1.41
C LEU A 34 0.18 -10.36 0.34
N LEU A 35 1.38 -10.90 0.58
CA LEU A 35 2.45 -10.98 -0.41
C LEU A 35 2.08 -11.85 -1.63
N ARG A 36 1.26 -12.88 -1.45
CA ARG A 36 0.73 -13.70 -2.57
C ARG A 36 -0.32 -12.97 -3.39
N LYS A 37 -1.06 -12.05 -2.78
CA LYS A 37 -2.11 -11.25 -3.43
C LYS A 37 -1.61 -9.87 -3.89
N ARG A 38 -0.29 -9.61 -3.86
CA ARG A 38 0.33 -8.33 -4.26
C ARG A 38 -0.06 -7.85 -5.66
N ALA A 39 -0.34 -8.78 -6.58
CA ALA A 39 -0.82 -8.45 -7.92
C ALA A 39 -2.07 -7.54 -7.91
N ILE A 40 -2.96 -7.71 -6.93
CA ILE A 40 -4.16 -6.88 -6.81
C ILE A 40 -3.80 -5.43 -6.46
N ILE A 41 -2.82 -5.22 -5.57
CA ILE A 41 -2.33 -3.87 -5.22
C ILE A 41 -1.64 -3.24 -6.43
N GLU A 42 -0.87 -4.03 -7.18
CA GLU A 42 -0.21 -3.57 -8.42
C GLU A 42 -1.25 -3.18 -9.47
N THR A 43 -2.34 -3.94 -9.64
CA THR A 43 -3.45 -3.57 -10.53
C THR A 43 -4.13 -2.27 -10.12
N VAL A 44 -4.43 -2.06 -8.83
CA VAL A 44 -5.00 -0.78 -8.36
C VAL A 44 -4.06 0.39 -8.69
N ASN A 45 -2.77 0.24 -8.45
CA ASN A 45 -1.80 1.27 -8.78
C ASN A 45 -1.73 1.55 -10.28
N ASP A 46 -1.82 0.51 -11.11
CA ASP A 46 -1.85 0.64 -12.57
C ASP A 46 -3.12 1.39 -13.03
N GLU A 47 -4.29 1.05 -12.48
CA GLU A 47 -5.55 1.75 -12.75
C GLU A 47 -5.47 3.24 -12.35
N LEU A 48 -4.90 3.56 -11.19
CA LEU A 48 -4.73 4.94 -10.74
C LEU A 48 -3.77 5.74 -11.64
N LYS A 49 -2.72 5.11 -12.15
CA LYS A 49 -1.76 5.76 -13.05
C LYS A 49 -2.33 5.93 -14.45
N ASN A 50 -2.86 4.86 -15.04
CA ASN A 50 -3.23 4.83 -16.45
C ASN A 50 -4.65 5.36 -16.70
N ILE A 51 -5.60 5.09 -15.79
CA ILE A 51 -7.00 5.50 -15.96
C ILE A 51 -7.26 6.83 -15.24
N ALA A 52 -6.89 6.92 -13.95
CA ALA A 52 -7.12 8.14 -13.18
C ALA A 52 -6.04 9.22 -13.40
N GLN A 53 -4.99 8.92 -14.19
CA GLN A 53 -3.93 9.87 -14.57
C GLN A 53 -3.32 10.60 -13.36
N VAL A 54 -3.16 9.87 -12.25
CA VAL A 54 -2.67 10.46 -10.99
C VAL A 54 -1.24 10.98 -11.14
N GLU A 55 -0.41 10.29 -11.94
CA GLU A 55 0.96 10.69 -12.28
C GLU A 55 0.94 11.65 -13.48
N HIS A 56 0.35 12.81 -13.26
CA HIS A 56 0.32 13.85 -14.29
C HIS A 56 1.65 14.60 -14.32
N SER A 57 2.29 14.67 -15.49
CA SER A 57 3.64 15.28 -15.62
C SER A 57 3.63 16.82 -15.63
N ARG A 58 2.46 17.47 -15.76
CA ARG A 58 2.33 18.92 -15.97
C ARG A 58 1.73 19.68 -14.79
N HIS A 59 2.23 19.45 -13.59
CA HIS A 59 1.88 20.30 -12.46
C HIS A 59 2.70 21.59 -12.50
N ARG A 60 2.04 22.72 -12.82
CA ARG A 60 2.67 24.06 -12.80
C ARG A 60 2.79 24.63 -11.39
N CYS A 61 2.06 24.09 -10.41
CA CYS A 61 2.10 24.47 -9.00
C CYS A 61 1.66 23.29 -8.11
N PHE A 62 2.00 23.36 -6.82
CA PHE A 62 1.68 22.32 -5.83
C PHE A 62 0.17 22.19 -5.58
N ASP A 63 -0.57 23.29 -5.56
CA ASP A 63 -2.02 23.26 -5.35
C ASP A 63 -2.73 22.48 -6.48
N ASN A 64 -2.29 22.67 -7.72
CA ASN A 64 -2.82 21.90 -8.86
C ASN A 64 -2.45 20.41 -8.78
N PHE A 65 -1.34 20.06 -8.14
CA PHE A 65 -1.02 18.67 -7.85
C PHE A 65 -2.00 18.08 -6.83
N ILE A 66 -2.30 18.79 -5.75
CA ILE A 66 -3.25 18.32 -4.72
C ILE A 66 -4.66 18.15 -5.30
N VAL A 67 -5.13 19.12 -6.10
CA VAL A 67 -6.45 19.02 -6.75
C VAL A 67 -6.51 17.83 -7.71
N ASN A 68 -5.46 17.59 -8.49
CA ASN A 68 -5.38 16.42 -9.38
C ASN A 68 -5.38 15.10 -8.59
N LEU A 69 -4.62 15.04 -7.49
CA LEU A 69 -4.57 13.86 -6.62
C LEU A 69 -5.95 13.55 -6.02
N LEU A 70 -6.63 14.55 -5.47
CA LEU A 70 -7.97 14.39 -4.92
C LEU A 70 -8.98 14.00 -6.02
N GLY A 71 -8.88 14.61 -7.20
CA GLY A 71 -9.70 14.27 -8.36
C GLY A 71 -9.52 12.82 -8.82
N ALA A 72 -8.28 12.34 -8.87
CA ALA A 72 -7.97 10.95 -9.23
C ALA A 72 -8.54 9.95 -8.22
N ILE A 73 -8.44 10.26 -6.92
CA ILE A 73 -9.04 9.42 -5.86
C ILE A 73 -10.57 9.43 -5.96
N ALA A 74 -11.18 10.60 -6.17
CA ALA A 74 -12.62 10.72 -6.36
C ALA A 74 -13.11 9.95 -7.60
N ALA A 75 -12.38 10.04 -8.71
CA ALA A 75 -12.66 9.27 -9.93
C ALA A 75 -12.57 7.76 -9.67
N TYR A 76 -11.53 7.31 -8.98
CA TYR A 76 -11.39 5.90 -8.59
C TYR A 76 -12.55 5.40 -7.73
N CYS A 77 -13.08 6.25 -6.83
CA CYS A 77 -14.26 5.91 -6.03
C CYS A 77 -15.51 5.63 -6.89
N LEU A 78 -15.59 6.20 -8.10
CA LEU A 78 -16.70 6.02 -9.04
C LEU A 78 -16.48 4.86 -10.01
N PHE A 79 -15.34 4.16 -9.98
CA PHE A 79 -15.08 3.05 -10.89
C PHE A 79 -16.05 1.89 -10.64
N PRO A 80 -16.59 1.26 -11.71
CA PRO A 80 -17.61 0.23 -11.62
C PRO A 80 -17.07 -1.10 -11.06
N LYS A 81 -15.76 -1.35 -11.21
CA LYS A 81 -15.08 -2.52 -10.67
C LYS A 81 -13.91 -2.05 -9.82
N LYS A 82 -13.90 -2.51 -8.56
CA LYS A 82 -12.80 -2.28 -7.64
C LYS A 82 -12.20 -3.64 -7.31
N PRO A 83 -10.94 -3.92 -7.70
CA PRO A 83 -10.33 -5.18 -7.36
C PRO A 83 -10.20 -5.25 -5.83
N CYS A 84 -10.73 -6.30 -5.23
CA CYS A 84 -10.77 -6.47 -3.78
C CYS A 84 -10.06 -7.76 -3.37
N ILE A 85 -9.46 -7.72 -2.20
CA ILE A 85 -8.93 -8.91 -1.54
C ILE A 85 -9.93 -9.27 -0.44
N ASN A 86 -10.57 -10.44 -0.55
CA ASN A 86 -11.40 -10.96 0.53
C ASN A 86 -10.50 -11.50 1.65
N VAL A 87 -10.04 -10.60 2.52
CA VAL A 87 -9.26 -10.92 3.72
C VAL A 87 -9.94 -10.25 4.90
N GLN A 88 -10.33 -11.06 5.89
CA GLN A 88 -10.71 -10.57 7.19
C GLN A 88 -9.45 -10.06 7.88
N ARG A 89 -9.35 -8.74 8.05
CA ARG A 89 -8.33 -8.15 8.92
C ARG A 89 -8.93 -8.12 10.32
N THR A 90 -8.49 -9.00 11.21
CA THR A 90 -8.63 -8.70 12.63
C THR A 90 -7.71 -7.50 12.89
N ILE A 91 -8.29 -6.38 13.29
CA ILE A 91 -7.54 -5.23 13.80
C ILE A 91 -7.16 -5.61 15.24
N ASP A 92 -6.23 -6.55 15.35
CA ASP A 92 -5.63 -6.89 16.62
C ASP A 92 -4.69 -5.74 16.98
N THR A 93 -5.00 -4.98 18.03
CA THR A 93 -4.07 -4.05 18.69
C THR A 93 -2.91 -4.79 19.38
N GLN A 94 -2.55 -5.98 18.89
CA GLN A 94 -1.45 -6.82 19.38
C GLN A 94 -0.07 -6.24 19.06
N LEU A 95 0.01 -5.15 18.28
CA LEU A 95 1.20 -4.29 18.22
C LEU A 95 1.58 -3.70 19.59
N ALA A 96 0.72 -3.78 20.61
CA ALA A 96 1.02 -3.39 21.99
C ALA A 96 1.55 -4.52 22.89
N LEU A 97 1.68 -5.76 22.40
CA LEU A 97 2.05 -6.94 23.20
C LEU A 97 3.25 -7.69 22.63
N PHE A 98 4.30 -6.95 22.27
CA PHE A 98 5.68 -7.43 22.35
C PHE A 98 6.50 -6.45 23.16
#